data_AF-A0A9E0DKE8-F1
#
_entry.id   AF-A0A9E0DKE8-F1
#
_cell.length_a   1.000
_cell.length_b   1.000
_cell.length_c   1.000
_cell.angle_alpha   90.00
_cell.angle_beta   90.00
_cell.angle_gamma   90.00
#
_symmetry.space_group_name_H-M   'P 1'
#
loop_
_entity.id
_entity.type
_entity.pdbx_description
1 polymer ?
#
loop_
_entity_poly.entity_id
_entity_poly.type
_entity_poly.pdbx_seq_one_letter_code
_entity_poly.pdbx_strand_id
1 'polypeptide(L)'
;MTGEKLMITTFEEARLLIRSLKVCTLFESSKTELPSLWEHVDLPEKQAGDTGWGEKISAVWDWKNRLPATYPDEIFYGKIKGGFAVLMDMDYLRDVHFAAAYRPVHELNPLAQHIYEKIWNEPWETGALRDEVLHEYGHSKSQFDTALKNLQISMNIARSTDPDIERDTWITFQELYPEIWHAHIPED
;
A
#
# COMPACT_ATOMS: atom_id res chain seq x y z
N MET A 1 -19.49 12.54 21.48
CA MET A 1 -19.18 13.74 20.68
C MET A 1 -19.11 13.29 19.24
N THR A 2 -20.09 13.63 18.42
CA THR A 2 -20.03 13.42 16.97
C THR A 2 -19.00 14.41 16.43
N GLY A 3 -17.75 13.97 16.36
CA GLY A 3 -16.69 14.75 15.71
C GLY A 3 -17.09 14.94 14.25
N GLU A 4 -17.14 16.20 13.82
CA GLU A 4 -17.44 16.54 12.43
C GLU A 4 -16.39 15.88 11.53
N LYS A 5 -16.85 15.13 10.53
CA LYS A 5 -15.98 14.42 9.62
C LYS A 5 -15.35 15.44 8.68
N LEU A 6 -14.02 15.52 8.64
CA LEU A 6 -13.30 16.43 7.76
C LEU A 6 -13.54 16.04 6.30
N MET A 7 -14.31 16.84 5.57
CA MET A 7 -14.59 16.60 4.16
C MET A 7 -13.53 17.25 3.28
N ILE A 8 -13.11 16.56 2.21
CA ILE A 8 -12.05 16.98 1.30
C ILE A 8 -12.50 16.90 -0.15
N THR A 9 -12.02 17.83 -0.97
CA THR A 9 -12.34 17.92 -2.41
C THR A 9 -11.10 17.98 -3.29
N THR A 10 -9.93 18.23 -2.68
CA THR A 10 -8.67 18.45 -3.40
C THR A 10 -7.57 17.45 -3.01
N PHE A 11 -6.56 17.34 -3.86
CA PHE A 11 -5.38 16.51 -3.65
C PHE A 11 -4.57 16.94 -2.42
N GLU A 12 -4.39 18.26 -2.23
CA GLU A 12 -3.69 18.83 -1.07
C GLU A 12 -4.45 18.57 0.25
N GLU A 13 -5.78 18.67 0.25
CA GLU A 13 -6.60 18.32 1.41
C GLU A 13 -6.50 16.83 1.73
N ALA A 14 -6.42 15.95 0.71
CA ALA A 14 -6.21 14.52 0.92
C ALA A 14 -4.89 14.23 1.64
N ARG A 15 -3.80 14.92 1.26
CA ARG A 15 -2.52 14.85 1.97
C ARG A 15 -2.67 15.23 3.43
N LEU A 16 -3.27 16.39 3.72
CA LEU A 16 -3.44 16.88 5.09
C LEU A 16 -4.32 15.95 5.93
N LEU A 17 -5.37 15.38 5.33
CA LEU A 17 -6.24 14.41 5.99
C LEU A 17 -5.47 13.17 6.42
N ILE A 18 -4.67 12.57 5.53
CA ILE A 18 -3.89 11.35 5.84
C ILE A 18 -2.94 11.60 7.00
N ARG A 19 -2.25 12.75 7.00
CA ARG A 19 -1.33 13.12 8.08
C ARG A 19 -2.03 13.35 9.42
N SER A 20 -3.29 13.79 9.39
CA SER A 20 -4.15 13.94 10.58
C SER A 20 -4.64 12.59 11.09
N LEU A 21 -5.13 11.72 10.18
CA LEU A 21 -5.65 10.40 10.52
C LEU A 21 -4.56 9.36 10.87
N LYS A 22 -3.31 9.62 10.47
CA LYS A 22 -2.14 8.71 10.55
C LYS A 22 -2.21 7.49 9.65
N VAL A 23 -3.38 6.87 9.52
CA VAL A 23 -3.62 5.76 8.62
C VAL A 23 -5.10 5.73 8.23
N CYS A 24 -5.39 5.49 6.95
CA CYS A 24 -6.74 5.24 6.47
C CYS A 24 -6.74 4.17 5.37
N THR A 25 -7.83 3.39 5.27
CA THR A 25 -8.06 2.53 4.10
C THR A 25 -8.46 3.38 2.89
N LEU A 26 -8.37 2.83 1.67
CA LEU A 26 -8.89 3.55 0.50
C LEU A 26 -10.42 3.62 0.49
N PHE A 27 -11.08 2.51 0.86
CA PHE A 27 -12.53 2.36 0.88
C PHE A 27 -13.01 1.85 2.23
N GLU A 28 -14.27 2.13 2.55
CA GLU A 28 -14.93 1.68 3.76
C GLU A 28 -14.94 0.14 3.84
N SER A 29 -14.77 -0.39 5.05
CA SER A 29 -14.91 -1.81 5.27
C SER A 29 -15.39 -2.11 6.69
N SER A 30 -16.43 -2.92 6.81
CA SER A 30 -16.95 -3.42 8.10
C SER A 30 -15.99 -4.38 8.83
N LYS A 31 -14.84 -4.70 8.23
CA LYS A 31 -13.84 -5.64 8.77
C LYS A 31 -12.69 -4.94 9.50
N THR A 32 -12.70 -3.61 9.56
CA THR A 32 -11.71 -2.78 10.26
C THR A 32 -12.40 -1.56 10.85
N GLU A 33 -11.86 -1.03 11.94
CA GLU A 33 -12.34 0.20 12.57
C GLU A 33 -11.62 1.45 12.03
N LEU A 34 -10.71 1.27 11.07
CA LEU A 34 -9.97 2.37 10.47
C LEU A 34 -10.89 3.25 9.61
N PRO A 35 -10.68 4.58 9.60
CA PRO A 35 -11.35 5.46 8.66
C PRO A 35 -10.92 5.13 7.23
N SER A 36 -11.76 5.44 6.26
CA SER A 36 -11.40 5.33 4.84
C SER A 36 -11.29 6.69 4.15
N LEU A 37 -10.40 6.81 3.16
CA LEU A 37 -10.28 8.03 2.35
C LEU A 37 -11.61 8.37 1.67
N TRP A 38 -12.25 7.36 1.05
CA TRP A 38 -13.56 7.47 0.38
C TRP A 38 -14.61 8.23 1.18
N GLU A 39 -14.66 7.94 2.48
CA GLU A 39 -15.61 8.46 3.43
C GLU A 39 -15.47 9.95 3.73
N HIS A 40 -14.32 10.53 3.40
CA HIS A 40 -14.00 11.95 3.56
C HIS A 40 -14.05 12.70 2.22
N VAL A 41 -14.11 12.02 1.08
CA VAL A 41 -14.16 12.69 -0.23
C VAL A 41 -15.56 13.23 -0.52
N ASP A 42 -15.67 14.55 -0.64
CA ASP A 42 -16.89 15.29 -0.98
C ASP A 42 -16.91 15.68 -2.47
N LEU A 43 -16.79 14.66 -3.32
CA LEU A 43 -16.92 14.79 -4.76
C LEU A 43 -18.19 14.07 -5.22
N PRO A 44 -18.77 14.47 -6.36
CA PRO A 44 -19.95 13.82 -6.91
C PRO A 44 -19.76 12.31 -7.08
N GLU A 45 -20.71 11.55 -6.53
CA GLU A 45 -20.83 10.14 -6.86
C GLU A 45 -21.38 9.97 -8.29
N LYS A 46 -21.08 8.82 -8.88
CA LYS A 46 -21.55 8.47 -10.22
C LYS A 46 -23.07 8.52 -10.28
N GLN A 47 -23.62 9.25 -11.25
CA GLN A 47 -25.05 9.32 -11.50
C GLN A 47 -25.48 8.29 -12.56
N ALA A 48 -26.77 8.00 -12.59
CA ALA A 48 -27.35 7.10 -13.59
C ALA A 48 -27.24 7.74 -14.99
N GLY A 49 -26.55 7.05 -15.91
CA GLY A 49 -26.27 7.53 -17.26
C GLY A 49 -24.81 7.94 -17.49
N ASP A 50 -24.03 8.13 -16.43
CA ASP A 50 -22.61 8.45 -16.55
C ASP A 50 -21.79 7.23 -17.02
N THR A 51 -20.80 7.49 -17.88
CA THR A 51 -19.80 6.49 -18.27
C THR A 51 -18.62 6.52 -17.29
N GLY A 52 -17.86 5.43 -17.22
CA GLY A 52 -16.70 5.32 -16.32
C GLY A 52 -17.08 5.12 -14.85
N TRP A 53 -16.18 5.51 -13.95
CA TRP A 53 -16.29 5.21 -12.52
C TRP A 53 -16.98 6.34 -11.71
N GLY A 54 -17.01 7.58 -12.21
CA GLY A 54 -17.49 8.76 -11.49
C GLY A 54 -16.35 9.54 -10.82
N GLU A 55 -16.59 10.80 -10.47
CA GLU A 55 -15.54 11.73 -10.01
C GLU A 55 -14.91 11.29 -8.69
N LYS A 56 -15.74 10.97 -7.68
CA LYS A 56 -15.26 10.59 -6.35
C LYS A 56 -14.31 9.39 -6.36
N ILE A 57 -14.67 8.31 -7.05
CA ILE A 57 -13.84 7.11 -7.11
C ILE A 57 -12.61 7.30 -7.98
N SER A 58 -12.72 8.11 -9.04
CA SER A 58 -11.56 8.46 -9.88
C SER A 58 -10.55 9.24 -9.07
N ALA A 59 -11.00 10.18 -8.22
CA ALA A 59 -10.15 10.91 -7.30
C ALA A 59 -9.47 9.99 -6.26
N VAL A 60 -10.20 9.05 -5.64
CA VAL A 60 -9.59 8.09 -4.70
C VAL A 60 -8.51 7.25 -5.38
N TRP A 61 -8.74 6.77 -6.60
CA TRP A 61 -7.74 5.99 -7.34
C TRP A 61 -6.53 6.82 -7.78
N ASP A 62 -6.77 8.05 -8.23
CA ASP A 62 -5.74 9.00 -8.61
C ASP A 62 -4.86 9.34 -7.39
N TRP A 63 -5.47 9.72 -6.27
CA TRP A 63 -4.78 10.12 -5.06
C TRP A 63 -4.02 8.96 -4.42
N LYS A 64 -4.56 7.72 -4.44
CA LYS A 64 -3.84 6.51 -4.00
C LYS A 64 -2.43 6.41 -4.62
N ASN A 65 -2.31 6.72 -5.91
CA ASN A 65 -1.03 6.60 -6.61
C ASN A 65 -0.22 7.89 -6.52
N ARG A 66 -0.85 9.06 -6.73
CA ARG A 66 -0.13 10.34 -6.79
C ARG A 66 0.38 10.82 -5.44
N LEU A 67 -0.32 10.56 -4.33
CA LEU A 67 0.11 11.02 -3.00
C LEU A 67 1.48 10.45 -2.61
N PRO A 68 1.70 9.12 -2.61
CA PRO A 68 3.02 8.57 -2.29
C PRO A 68 4.08 8.89 -3.34
N ALA A 69 3.71 9.16 -4.60
CA ALA A 69 4.65 9.56 -5.63
C ALA A 69 5.08 11.04 -5.52
N THR A 70 4.15 11.92 -5.13
CA THR A 70 4.41 13.37 -5.00
C THR A 70 5.02 13.71 -3.64
N TYR A 71 4.63 12.97 -2.60
CA TYR A 71 5.04 13.18 -1.22
C TYR A 71 5.59 11.89 -0.58
N PRO A 72 6.64 11.28 -1.16
CA PRO A 72 7.17 9.98 -0.71
C PRO A 72 7.69 10.01 0.73
N ASP A 73 8.15 11.16 1.20
CA ASP A 73 8.63 11.37 2.57
C ASP A 73 7.50 11.61 3.58
N GLU A 74 6.26 11.78 3.12
CA GLU A 74 5.11 12.06 4.00
C GLU A 74 4.03 10.99 3.95
N ILE A 75 3.84 10.34 2.81
CA ILE A 75 2.75 9.39 2.61
C ILE A 75 3.27 8.08 2.03
N PHE A 76 3.01 7.01 2.77
CA PHE A 76 3.22 5.64 2.33
C PHE A 76 1.93 5.02 1.79
N TYR A 77 2.05 4.23 0.72
CA TYR A 77 1.00 3.33 0.27
C TYR A 77 1.39 1.88 0.51
N GLY A 78 0.51 1.12 1.16
CA GLY A 78 0.77 -0.28 1.45
C GLY A 78 -0.49 -1.08 1.78
N LYS A 79 -0.29 -2.20 2.50
CA LYS A 79 -1.37 -3.06 2.96
C LYS A 79 -1.22 -3.43 4.42
N ILE A 80 -2.34 -3.51 5.11
CA ILE A 80 -2.42 -4.01 6.48
C ILE A 80 -3.06 -5.41 6.55
N LYS A 81 -3.07 -6.00 7.75
CA LYS A 81 -3.73 -7.28 8.04
C LYS A 81 -5.14 -7.34 7.44
N GLY A 82 -5.45 -8.44 6.76
CA GLY A 82 -6.69 -8.59 5.99
C GLY A 82 -6.56 -8.18 4.52
N GLY A 83 -5.44 -7.54 4.13
CA GLY A 83 -5.16 -7.14 2.75
C GLY A 83 -5.75 -5.79 2.36
N PHE A 84 -6.17 -4.97 3.33
CA PHE A 84 -6.72 -3.65 3.05
C PHE A 84 -5.62 -2.73 2.56
N ALA A 85 -5.87 -2.11 1.42
CA ALA A 85 -5.01 -1.06 0.87
C ALA A 85 -5.19 0.21 1.71
N VAL A 86 -4.06 0.82 2.09
CA VAL A 86 -4.04 1.96 3.00
C VAL A 86 -3.09 3.04 2.49
N LEU A 87 -3.37 4.27 2.91
CA LEU A 87 -2.41 5.37 2.92
C LEU A 87 -2.04 5.65 4.38
N MET A 88 -0.77 5.88 4.64
CA MET A 88 -0.22 6.13 5.97
C MET A 88 0.67 7.36 5.98
N ASP A 89 0.59 8.12 7.07
CA ASP A 89 1.59 9.12 7.44
C ASP A 89 2.94 8.43 7.69
N MET A 90 4.02 8.96 7.11
CA MET A 90 5.35 8.32 7.18
C MET A 90 5.90 8.26 8.60
N ASP A 91 5.60 9.23 9.47
CA ASP A 91 6.00 9.18 10.88
C ASP A 91 5.28 8.03 11.60
N TYR A 92 3.98 7.85 11.35
CA TYR A 92 3.24 6.72 11.90
C TYR A 92 3.75 5.37 11.38
N LEU A 93 4.09 5.29 10.09
CA LEU A 93 4.71 4.11 9.51
C LEU A 93 6.00 3.76 10.28
N ARG A 94 6.89 4.73 10.42
CA ARG A 94 8.21 4.62 11.04
C ARG A 94 8.11 4.24 12.52
N ASP A 95 7.32 4.97 13.29
CA ASP A 95 7.39 4.90 14.75
C ASP A 95 6.43 3.87 15.36
N VAL A 96 5.40 3.46 14.60
CA VAL A 96 4.33 2.61 15.13
C VAL A 96 4.07 1.40 14.24
N HIS A 97 3.77 1.61 12.95
CA HIS A 97 3.27 0.52 12.12
C HIS A 97 4.34 -0.53 11.83
N PHE A 98 5.56 -0.10 11.46
CA PHE A 98 6.61 -1.02 11.03
C PHE A 98 6.92 -2.07 12.11
N ALA A 99 7.23 -1.63 13.34
CA ALA A 99 7.51 -2.54 14.45
C ALA A 99 6.36 -3.51 14.76
N ALA A 100 5.11 -3.07 14.59
CA ALA A 100 3.93 -3.89 14.86
C ALA A 100 3.60 -4.89 13.72
N ALA A 101 3.96 -4.55 12.49
CA ALA A 101 3.58 -5.30 11.29
C ALA A 101 4.70 -6.20 10.76
N TYR A 102 5.95 -5.79 10.94
CA TYR A 102 7.12 -6.49 10.41
C TYR A 102 7.15 -7.93 10.89
N ARG A 103 7.43 -8.83 9.95
CA ARG A 103 7.77 -10.22 10.25
C ARG A 103 8.94 -10.63 9.37
N PRO A 104 9.96 -11.31 9.92
CA PRO A 104 11.05 -11.83 9.11
C PRO A 104 10.52 -12.73 7.98
N VAL A 105 11.10 -12.59 6.78
CA VAL A 105 10.65 -13.32 5.60
C VAL A 105 10.64 -14.84 5.81
N HIS A 106 11.59 -15.38 6.57
CA HIS A 106 11.70 -16.82 6.85
C HIS A 106 10.54 -17.37 7.70
N GLU A 107 9.77 -16.51 8.37
CA GLU A 107 8.53 -16.89 9.08
C GLU A 107 7.29 -16.92 8.17
N LEU A 108 7.42 -16.43 6.93
CA LEU A 108 6.34 -16.47 5.94
C LEU A 108 6.31 -17.83 5.22
N ASN A 109 5.25 -18.08 4.44
CA ASN A 109 5.16 -19.33 3.68
C ASN A 109 6.27 -19.42 2.60
N PRO A 110 6.66 -20.64 2.17
CA PRO A 110 7.79 -20.82 1.23
C PRO A 110 7.65 -20.04 -0.08
N LEU A 111 6.43 -19.90 -0.62
CA LEU A 111 6.20 -19.13 -1.83
C LEU A 111 6.49 -17.63 -1.63
N ALA A 112 6.14 -17.08 -0.46
CA ALA A 112 6.49 -15.70 -0.12
C ALA A 112 8.01 -15.51 -0.01
N GLN A 113 8.73 -16.50 0.53
CA GLN A 113 10.19 -16.48 0.61
C GLN A 113 10.81 -16.44 -0.80
N HIS A 114 10.37 -17.32 -1.71
CA HIS A 114 10.87 -17.32 -3.10
C HIS A 114 10.54 -16.05 -3.88
N ILE A 115 9.33 -15.50 -3.70
CA ILE A 115 8.96 -14.22 -4.32
C ILE A 115 9.87 -13.10 -3.78
N TYR A 116 10.13 -13.09 -2.48
CA TYR A 116 11.02 -12.11 -1.87
C TYR A 116 12.46 -12.25 -2.38
N GLU A 117 13.00 -13.47 -2.51
CA GLU A 117 14.33 -13.71 -3.08
C GLU A 117 14.46 -13.11 -4.49
N LYS A 118 13.44 -13.23 -5.34
CA LYS A 118 13.44 -12.58 -6.67
C LYS A 118 13.47 -11.05 -6.55
N ILE A 119 12.62 -10.47 -5.70
CA ILE A 119 12.54 -9.01 -5.48
C ILE A 119 13.81 -8.45 -4.80
N TRP A 120 14.48 -9.25 -3.98
CA TRP A 120 15.74 -8.89 -3.33
C TRP A 120 16.88 -8.73 -4.33
N ASN A 121 16.88 -9.53 -5.39
CA ASN A 121 17.91 -9.45 -6.42
C ASN A 121 17.70 -8.26 -7.37
N GLU A 122 16.45 -7.94 -7.70
CA GLU A 122 16.10 -6.79 -8.55
C GLU A 122 14.62 -6.41 -8.41
N PRO A 123 14.21 -5.17 -8.76
CA PRO A 123 12.80 -4.79 -8.79
C PRO A 123 11.98 -5.56 -9.83
N TRP A 124 10.73 -5.87 -9.51
CA TRP A 124 9.87 -6.68 -10.38
C TRP A 124 8.47 -6.09 -10.58
N GLU A 125 8.04 -6.00 -11.84
CA GLU A 125 6.64 -5.76 -12.16
C GLU A 125 5.76 -6.96 -11.77
N THR A 126 4.58 -6.69 -11.20
CA THR A 126 3.64 -7.73 -10.73
C THR A 126 3.33 -8.79 -11.79
N GLY A 127 3.13 -8.37 -13.05
CA GLY A 127 2.78 -9.27 -14.15
C GLY A 127 3.89 -10.25 -14.48
N ALA A 128 5.09 -9.72 -14.72
CA ALA A 128 6.26 -10.50 -15.07
C ALA A 128 6.66 -11.47 -13.94
N LEU A 129 6.65 -10.97 -12.69
CA LEU A 129 6.99 -11.79 -11.52
C LEU A 129 6.01 -12.94 -11.32
N ARG A 130 4.73 -12.68 -11.54
CA ARG A 130 3.72 -13.73 -11.48
C ARG A 130 3.99 -14.79 -12.53
N ASP A 131 4.17 -14.40 -13.78
CA ASP A 131 4.34 -15.35 -14.88
C ASP A 131 5.58 -16.22 -14.68
N GLU A 132 6.68 -15.61 -14.20
CA GLU A 132 7.91 -16.30 -13.80
C GLU A 132 7.66 -17.34 -12.69
N VAL A 133 7.01 -16.92 -11.59
CA VAL A 133 6.77 -17.80 -10.43
C VAL A 133 5.79 -18.92 -10.76
N LEU A 134 4.76 -18.66 -11.57
CA LEU A 134 3.82 -19.69 -12.02
C LEU A 134 4.53 -20.73 -12.92
N HIS A 135 5.45 -20.28 -13.78
CA HIS A 135 6.23 -21.16 -14.65
C HIS A 135 7.19 -22.06 -13.85
N GLU A 136 7.95 -21.46 -12.92
CA GLU A 136 9.03 -22.15 -12.21
C GLU A 136 8.50 -23.11 -11.11
N TYR A 137 7.44 -22.73 -10.40
CA TYR A 137 6.97 -23.46 -9.22
C TYR A 137 5.60 -24.12 -9.39
N GLY A 138 4.93 -23.93 -10.55
CA GLY A 138 3.62 -24.54 -10.83
C GLY A 138 2.49 -24.08 -9.90
N HIS A 139 2.65 -22.93 -9.25
CA HIS A 139 1.63 -22.36 -8.38
C HIS A 139 0.44 -21.80 -9.18
N SER A 140 -0.64 -21.50 -8.47
CA SER A 140 -1.79 -20.78 -9.03
C SER A 140 -1.66 -19.26 -8.80
N LYS A 141 -2.34 -18.48 -9.64
CA LYS A 141 -2.47 -17.02 -9.47
C LYS A 141 -2.91 -16.63 -8.05
N SER A 142 -3.87 -17.36 -7.47
CA SER A 142 -4.38 -17.06 -6.12
C SER A 142 -3.33 -17.26 -5.02
N GLN A 143 -2.48 -18.29 -5.16
CA GLN A 143 -1.37 -18.53 -4.24
C GLN A 143 -0.32 -17.42 -4.35
N PHE A 144 0.02 -17.01 -5.59
CA PHE A 144 0.91 -15.88 -5.84
C PHE A 144 0.37 -14.58 -5.22
N ASP A 145 -0.88 -14.21 -5.53
CA ASP A 145 -1.50 -12.98 -5.04
C ASP A 145 -1.55 -12.96 -3.50
N THR A 146 -1.76 -14.13 -2.87
CA THR A 146 -1.73 -14.28 -1.41
C THR A 146 -0.33 -14.11 -0.83
N ALA A 147 0.69 -14.72 -1.44
CA ALA A 147 2.07 -14.62 -0.99
C ALA A 147 2.61 -13.19 -1.14
N LEU A 148 2.39 -12.55 -2.30
CA LEU A 148 2.77 -11.16 -2.56
C LEU A 148 2.08 -10.19 -1.59
N LYS A 149 0.79 -10.41 -1.31
CA LYS A 149 0.06 -9.65 -0.30
C LYS A 149 0.65 -9.82 1.10
N ASN A 150 1.04 -11.03 1.48
CA ASN A 150 1.64 -11.27 2.79
C ASN A 150 3.01 -10.58 2.94
N LEU A 151 3.80 -10.50 1.86
CA LEU A 151 5.05 -9.72 1.86
C LEU A 151 4.82 -8.22 2.09
N GLN A 152 3.77 -7.65 1.49
CA GLN A 152 3.38 -6.25 1.74
C GLN A 152 2.93 -6.03 3.19
N ILE A 153 2.07 -6.92 3.71
CA ILE A 153 1.53 -6.82 5.08
C ILE A 153 2.63 -6.96 6.14
N SER A 154 3.65 -7.76 5.85
CA SER A 154 4.78 -8.03 6.75
C SER A 154 5.95 -7.07 6.59
N MET A 155 5.76 -5.98 5.82
CA MET A 155 6.77 -4.95 5.60
C MET A 155 8.09 -5.47 4.99
N ASN A 156 8.02 -6.54 4.20
CA ASN A 156 9.19 -7.08 3.50
C ASN A 156 9.39 -6.41 2.13
N ILE A 157 8.29 -6.03 1.46
CA ILE A 157 8.33 -5.33 0.17
C ILE A 157 7.44 -4.11 0.20
N ALA A 158 7.77 -3.13 -0.63
CA ALA A 158 6.94 -1.97 -0.91
C ALA A 158 6.72 -1.86 -2.42
N ARG A 159 5.67 -1.13 -2.81
CA ARG A 159 5.52 -0.72 -4.20
C ARG A 159 6.42 0.48 -4.44
N SER A 160 7.12 0.50 -5.58
CA SER A 160 7.84 1.71 -6.02
C SER A 160 6.89 2.92 -6.06
N THR A 161 7.43 4.07 -5.64
CA THR A 161 6.76 5.37 -5.70
C THR A 161 7.26 6.23 -6.85
N ASP A 162 8.14 5.69 -7.71
CA ASP A 162 8.67 6.39 -8.87
C ASP A 162 7.52 6.81 -9.81
N PRO A 163 7.34 8.12 -10.05
CA PRO A 163 6.25 8.62 -10.90
C PRO A 163 6.35 8.17 -12.36
N ASP A 164 7.55 7.77 -12.83
CA ASP A 164 7.77 7.29 -14.19
C ASP A 164 7.40 5.80 -14.36
N ILE A 165 7.09 5.10 -13.26
CA ILE A 165 6.68 3.70 -13.27
C ILE A 165 5.16 3.60 -13.21
N GLU A 166 4.53 3.29 -14.34
CA GLU A 166 3.07 3.14 -14.44
C GLU A 166 2.53 1.84 -13.82
N ARG A 167 3.36 0.79 -13.80
CA ARG A 167 2.96 -0.56 -13.37
C ARG A 167 3.33 -0.78 -11.91
N ASP A 168 2.55 -1.61 -11.21
CA ASP A 168 2.89 -1.98 -9.84
C ASP A 168 4.20 -2.81 -9.85
N THR A 169 5.31 -2.15 -9.53
CA THR A 169 6.66 -2.69 -9.38
C THR A 169 7.03 -2.80 -7.92
N TRP A 170 7.57 -3.96 -7.55
CA TRP A 170 7.93 -4.30 -6.18
C TRP A 170 9.43 -4.20 -5.96
N ILE A 171 9.79 -3.61 -4.84
CA ILE A 171 11.13 -3.41 -4.32
C ILE A 171 11.15 -3.86 -2.86
N THR A 172 12.30 -4.25 -2.33
CA THR A 172 12.39 -4.57 -0.90
C THR A 172 12.09 -3.32 -0.08
N PHE A 173 11.44 -3.50 1.08
CA PHE A 173 11.18 -2.37 1.97
C PHE A 173 12.50 -1.74 2.46
N GLN A 174 13.51 -2.58 2.70
CA GLN A 174 14.85 -2.15 3.11
C GLN A 174 15.52 -1.24 2.07
N GLU A 175 15.40 -1.56 0.77
CA GLU A 175 16.01 -0.73 -0.28
C GLU A 175 15.27 0.61 -0.44
N LEU A 176 13.94 0.61 -0.34
CA LEU A 176 13.15 1.83 -0.52
C LEU A 176 13.17 2.76 0.71
N TYR A 177 13.20 2.20 1.92
CA TYR A 177 13.17 2.94 3.19
C TYR A 177 14.25 2.44 4.17
N PRO A 178 15.55 2.55 3.80
CA PRO A 178 16.65 1.97 4.57
C PRO A 178 16.72 2.53 5.99
N GLU A 179 16.37 3.80 6.19
CA GLU A 179 16.44 4.45 7.48
C GLU A 179 15.30 4.05 8.43
N ILE A 180 14.13 3.64 7.91
CA ILE A 180 13.12 2.96 8.74
C ILE A 180 13.61 1.55 9.08
N TRP A 181 14.13 0.82 8.10
CA TRP A 181 14.60 -0.55 8.29
C TRP A 181 15.68 -0.65 9.39
N HIS A 182 16.77 0.10 9.26
CA HIS A 182 17.90 0.06 10.21
C HIS A 182 17.53 0.58 11.61
N ALA A 183 16.45 1.36 11.76
CA ALA A 183 15.97 1.80 13.07
C ALA A 183 15.33 0.66 13.88
N HIS A 184 14.83 -0.38 13.21
CA HIS A 184 14.08 -1.48 13.83
C HIS A 184 14.76 -2.84 13.70
N ILE A 185 15.54 -3.03 12.65
CA ILE A 185 16.23 -4.29 12.33
C ILE A 185 17.73 -4.05 12.49
N PRO A 186 18.37 -4.62 13.52
CA PRO A 186 19.81 -4.52 13.70
C PRO A 186 20.55 -5.10 12.50
N GLU A 187 21.67 -4.48 12.13
CA GLU A 187 22.65 -5.14 11.24
C GLU A 187 23.32 -6.27 12.04
N ASP A 188 23.33 -7.49 11.47
CA ASP A 188 24.06 -8.65 11.98
C ASP A 188 25.58 -8.52 11.72
#